data_AF-X0X9C8-F1
#
_entry.id   AF-X0X9C8-F1
#
_cell.length_a   1.000
_cell.length_b   1.000
_cell.length_c   1.000
_cell.angle_alpha   90.00
_cell.angle_beta   90.00
_cell.angle_gamma   90.00
#
_symmetry.space_group_name_H-M   'P 1'
#
loop_
_entity.id
_entity.type
_entity.pdbx_description
1 polymer ?
#
loop_
_entity_poly.entity_id
_entity_poly.type
_entity_poly.pdbx_seq_one_letter_code
_entity_poly.pdbx_strand_id
1 'polypeptide(L)'
;ALALYSRVRGRMERAVDHMVDEVQRTYKSGIVSVVEGIAPELREMLVRKLSQRLGLNREQILETRIGSALLVHMGKRVVGVIWEQEPEPEPQPS
;
A
#
# COMPACT_ATOMS: atom_id res chain seq x y z
N ALA A 1 4.11 -2.36 16.55
CA ALA A 1 2.84 -3.09 16.65
C ALA A 1 2.28 -3.30 15.24
N LEU A 2 1.66 -4.44 14.96
CA LEU A 2 1.01 -4.72 13.67
C LEU A 2 -0.51 -4.79 13.94
N ALA A 3 -1.30 -3.98 13.25
CA ALA A 3 -2.75 -3.95 13.40
C ALA A 3 -3.42 -4.61 12.19
N LEU A 4 -4.42 -5.46 12.45
CA LEU A 4 -5.24 -6.02 11.39
C LEU A 4 -6.43 -5.09 11.14
N TYR A 5 -6.39 -4.34 10.04
CA TYR A 5 -7.48 -3.43 9.66
C TYR A 5 -8.66 -4.16 9.01
N SER A 6 -8.38 -5.11 8.12
CA SER A 6 -9.42 -5.88 7.45
C SER A 6 -8.94 -7.26 7.03
N ARG A 7 -9.90 -8.18 6.84
CA ARG A 7 -9.66 -9.49 6.24
C ARG A 7 -10.48 -9.63 4.97
N VAL A 8 -9.81 -9.61 3.82
CA VAL A 8 -10.44 -9.79 2.51
C VAL A 8 -10.47 -11.28 2.16
N ARG A 9 -11.64 -11.79 1.72
CA ARG A 9 -11.80 -13.16 1.21
C ARG A 9 -11.86 -13.16 -0.32
N GLY A 10 -11.26 -14.17 -0.95
CA GLY A 10 -11.32 -14.38 -2.40
C GLY A 10 -10.02 -14.05 -3.13
N ARG A 11 -10.14 -13.47 -4.33
CA ARG A 11 -8.98 -13.17 -5.19
C ARG A 11 -8.11 -12.07 -4.60
N MET A 12 -6.79 -12.22 -4.75
CA MET A 12 -5.80 -11.24 -4.29
C MET A 12 -6.04 -9.84 -4.83
N GLU A 13 -6.56 -9.71 -6.05
CA GLU A 13 -6.93 -8.43 -6.66
C GLU A 13 -7.85 -7.60 -5.76
N ARG A 14 -8.81 -8.23 -5.05
CA ARG A 14 -9.71 -7.52 -4.14
C ARG A 14 -8.97 -6.95 -2.92
N ALA A 15 -7.93 -7.63 -2.45
CA ALA A 15 -7.11 -7.11 -1.37
C ALA A 15 -6.26 -5.91 -1.86
N VAL A 16 -5.78 -5.97 -3.10
CA VAL A 16 -5.10 -4.84 -3.74
C VAL A 16 -6.06 -3.67 -3.91
N ASP A 17 -7.29 -3.90 -4.40
CA ASP A 17 -8.31 -2.85 -4.53
C ASP A 17 -8.59 -2.18 -3.18
N HIS A 18 -8.80 -2.96 -2.12
CA HIS A 18 -9.04 -2.42 -0.78
C HIS A 18 -7.85 -1.59 -0.25
N MET A 19 -6.61 -1.97 -0.54
CA MET A 19 -5.45 -1.16 -0.18
C MET A 19 -5.43 0.16 -0.96
N VAL A 20 -5.69 0.11 -2.28
CA VAL A 20 -5.70 1.31 -3.13
C VAL A 20 -6.82 2.27 -2.74
N ASP A 21 -8.00 1.76 -2.37
CA ASP A 21 -9.12 2.58 -1.89
C ASP A 21 -8.73 3.35 -0.61
N GLU A 22 -8.00 2.71 0.32
CA GLU A 22 -7.53 3.38 1.55
C GLU A 22 -6.47 4.44 1.27
N VAL A 23 -5.53 4.15 0.37
CA VAL A 23 -4.55 5.17 -0.10
C VAL A 23 -5.30 6.32 -0.77
N GLN A 24 -6.25 6.04 -1.66
CA GLN A 24 -7.02 7.07 -2.36
C GLN A 24 -7.80 7.98 -1.41
N ARG A 25 -8.30 7.44 -0.29
CA ARG A 25 -9.04 8.20 0.72
C ARG A 25 -8.15 9.18 1.50
N THR A 26 -6.88 8.84 1.71
CA THR A 26 -6.01 9.51 2.70
C THR A 26 -4.78 10.19 2.08
N TYR A 27 -4.41 9.82 0.85
CA TYR A 27 -3.31 10.41 0.11
C TYR A 27 -3.64 11.83 -0.36
N LYS A 28 -2.68 12.74 -0.20
CA LYS A 28 -2.77 14.14 -0.66
C LYS A 28 -1.77 14.46 -1.76
N SER A 29 -0.49 14.21 -1.49
CA SER A 29 0.62 14.49 -2.40
C SER A 29 1.88 13.73 -1.98
N GLY A 30 2.93 13.80 -2.79
CA GLY A 30 4.24 13.22 -2.47
C GLY A 30 4.48 11.85 -3.10
N ILE A 31 5.54 11.18 -2.64
CA ILE A 31 5.98 9.88 -3.15
C ILE A 31 5.20 8.76 -2.44
N VAL A 32 4.79 7.77 -3.22
CA VAL A 32 4.22 6.53 -2.70
C VAL A 32 5.27 5.43 -2.79
N SER A 33 5.58 4.74 -1.71
CA SER A 33 6.46 3.56 -1.78
C SER A 33 5.64 2.29 -1.87
N VAL A 34 5.91 1.48 -2.88
CA VAL A 34 5.32 0.14 -3.04
C VAL A 34 6.38 -0.88 -2.65
N VAL A 35 6.04 -1.73 -1.68
CA VAL A 35 6.91 -2.78 -1.17
C VAL A 35 6.40 -4.15 -1.59
N GLU A 36 7.30 -5.03 -2.02
CA GLU A 36 6.98 -6.43 -2.34
C GLU A 36 7.87 -7.41 -1.57
N GLY A 37 7.37 -8.62 -1.36
CA GLY A 37 8.21 -9.78 -1.04
C GLY A 37 8.88 -10.35 -2.29
N ILE A 38 8.38 -11.48 -2.76
CA ILE A 38 8.79 -12.19 -3.98
C ILE A 38 7.52 -12.42 -4.81
N ALA A 39 6.91 -11.32 -5.25
CA ALA A 39 5.63 -11.33 -5.96
C ALA A 39 5.53 -10.14 -6.94
N PRO A 40 6.38 -10.09 -7.98
CA PRO A 40 6.45 -8.96 -8.91
C PRO A 40 5.12 -8.72 -9.64
N GLU A 41 4.32 -9.75 -9.83
CA GLU A 41 2.98 -9.63 -10.40
C GLU A 41 2.01 -8.86 -9.50
N LEU A 42 2.14 -9.01 -8.18
CA LEU A 42 1.31 -8.27 -7.22
C LEU A 42 1.79 -6.83 -7.09
N ARG A 43 3.11 -6.62 -7.11
CA ARG A 43 3.72 -5.29 -7.14
C ARG A 43 3.24 -4.50 -8.36
N GLU A 44 3.36 -5.07 -9.55
CA GLU A 44 2.95 -4.42 -10.81
C GLU A 44 1.43 -4.16 -10.83
N MET A 45 0.61 -5.06 -10.29
CA MET A 45 -0.83 -4.84 -10.14
C MET A 45 -1.13 -3.65 -9.23
N LEU A 46 -0.46 -3.55 -8.09
CA LEU A 46 -0.63 -2.44 -7.15
C LEU A 46 -0.15 -1.12 -7.76
N VAL A 47 1.05 -1.09 -8.36
CA VAL A 47 1.59 0.09 -9.06
C VAL A 47 0.61 0.60 -10.13
N ARG A 48 0.10 -0.30 -10.99
CA ARG A 48 -0.86 0.09 -12.03
C ARG A 48 -2.13 0.68 -11.45
N LYS A 49 -2.72 0.06 -10.43
CA LYS A 49 -3.95 0.55 -9.80
C LYS A 49 -3.72 1.88 -9.08
N LEU A 50 -2.60 2.06 -8.39
CA LEU A 50 -2.23 3.34 -7.77
C LEU A 50 -2.07 4.44 -8.82
N SER A 51 -1.30 4.20 -9.89
CA SER A 51 -1.17 5.15 -11.00
C SER A 51 -2.50 5.54 -11.62
N GLN A 52 -3.40 4.59 -11.83
CA GLN A 52 -4.72 4.86 -12.41
C GLN A 52 -5.67 5.61 -11.47
N ARG A 53 -5.69 5.27 -10.18
CA ARG A 53 -6.67 5.79 -9.21
C ARG A 53 -6.24 7.13 -8.60
N LEU A 54 -4.94 7.35 -8.46
CA LEU A 54 -4.35 8.54 -7.85
C LEU A 54 -3.75 9.49 -8.90
N GLY A 55 -3.69 9.09 -10.17
CA GLY A 55 -3.05 9.87 -11.23
C GLY A 55 -1.52 9.96 -11.08
N LEU A 56 -0.90 8.97 -10.43
CA LEU A 56 0.53 8.98 -10.15
C LEU A 56 1.37 8.47 -11.32
N ASN A 57 2.46 9.17 -11.58
CA ASN A 57 3.50 8.76 -12.52
C ASN A 57 4.35 7.67 -11.87
N ARG A 58 4.99 6.81 -12.67
CA ARG A 58 5.91 5.78 -12.11
C ARG A 58 7.10 6.39 -11.36
N GLU A 59 7.53 7.59 -11.73
CA GLU A 59 8.60 8.35 -11.03
C GLU A 59 8.20 8.78 -9.60
N GLN A 60 6.90 8.90 -9.33
CA GLN A 60 6.37 9.19 -7.99
C GLN A 60 6.14 7.92 -7.16
N ILE A 61 6.48 6.75 -7.71
CA ILE A 61 6.32 5.46 -7.06
C ILE A 61 7.70 4.82 -6.82
N LEU A 62 8.08 4.68 -5.56
CA LEU A 62 9.30 3.98 -5.17
C LEU A 62 9.02 2.49 -4.99
N GLU A 63 9.44 1.67 -5.94
CA GLU A 63 9.32 0.20 -5.88
C GLU A 63 10.49 -0.42 -5.10
N THR A 64 10.21 -1.08 -3.98
CA THR A 64 11.23 -1.68 -3.10
C THR A 64 10.91 -3.13 -2.77
N ARG A 65 11.93 -3.97 -2.56
CA ARG A 65 11.75 -5.32 -2.01
C ARG A 65 11.97 -5.32 -0.50
N ILE A 66 11.12 -6.02 0.24
CA ILE A 66 11.34 -6.24 1.66
C ILE A 66 12.57 -7.12 1.87
N GLY A 67 13.36 -6.78 2.90
CA GLY A 67 14.54 -7.54 3.28
C GLY A 67 14.22 -8.95 3.78
N SER A 68 15.22 -9.83 3.72
CA SER A 68 15.13 -11.22 4.17
C SER A 68 14.61 -11.39 5.60
N ALA A 69 14.94 -10.45 6.50
CA ALA A 69 14.48 -10.45 7.88
C ALA A 69 12.95 -10.28 8.02
N LEU A 70 12.30 -9.52 7.13
CA LEU A 70 10.84 -9.35 7.15
C LEU A 70 10.10 -10.46 6.41
N LEU A 71 10.73 -11.05 5.39
CA LEU A 71 10.16 -12.12 4.58
C LEU A 71 9.76 -13.35 5.41
N VAL A 72 10.55 -13.71 6.43
CA VAL A 72 10.25 -14.86 7.30
C VAL A 72 8.99 -14.66 8.14
N HIS A 73 8.58 -13.42 8.37
CA HIS A 73 7.40 -13.08 9.17
C HIS A 73 6.15 -12.83 8.32
N MET A 74 6.31 -12.19 7.16
CA MET A 74 5.19 -11.78 6.30
C MET A 74 4.90 -12.78 5.17
N GLY A 75 5.85 -13.65 4.86
CA GLY A 75 5.76 -14.58 3.75
C GLY A 75 6.17 -13.98 2.41
N LYS A 76 6.32 -14.86 1.40
CA LYS A 76 6.83 -14.49 0.07
C LYS A 76 5.84 -13.69 -0.77
N ARG A 77 4.53 -13.95 -0.63
CA ARG A 77 3.47 -13.29 -1.42
C ARG A 77 2.86 -12.10 -0.69
N VAL A 78 3.71 -11.24 -0.16
CA VAL A 78 3.29 -9.97 0.45
C VAL A 78 3.51 -8.82 -0.53
N VAL A 79 2.58 -7.88 -0.52
CA VAL A 79 2.71 -6.57 -1.17
C VAL A 79 2.11 -5.53 -0.24
N GLY A 80 2.67 -4.33 -0.24
CA GLY A 80 2.19 -3.23 0.59
C GLY A 80 2.49 -1.89 -0.04
N VAL A 81 1.92 -0.85 0.54
CA VAL A 81 2.08 0.53 0.12
C VAL A 81 2.29 1.40 1.36
N ILE A 82 3.18 2.38 1.24
CA ILE A 82 3.55 3.34 2.26
C ILE A 82 3.38 4.72 1.65
N TRP A 83 2.68 5.61 2.35
CA TRP A 83 2.43 6.98 1.92
C TRP A 83 2.35 7.90 3.14
N GLU A 84 2.54 9.19 2.92
CA GLU A 84 2.31 10.19 3.96
C GLU A 84 0.81 10.49 4.06
N GLN A 85 0.30 10.39 5.29
CA GLN A 85 -1.07 10.75 5.64
C GLN A 85 -1.04 12.11 6.34
N GLU A 86 -1.97 13.01 6.02
CA GLU A 86 -2.19 14.21 6.83
C GLU A 86 -2.70 13.80 8.23
N PRO A 87 -2.16 14.38 9.31
CA PRO A 87 -2.67 14.09 10.65
C PRO A 87 -4.16 14.41 10.71
N GLU A 88 -4.96 13.48 11.23
CA GLU A 88 -6.36 13.77 11.53
C GLU A 88 -6.41 14.96 12.50
N PRO A 89 -7.32 15.93 12.29
CA PRO A 89 -7.44 17.07 13.19
C PRO A 89 -7.72 16.57 14.60
N GLU A 90 -6.91 17.01 15.57
CA GLU A 90 -7.13 16.66 16.98
C GLU A 90 -8.54 17.14 17.39
N PRO A 91 -9.33 16.30 18.07
CA PRO A 91 -10.63 16.73 18.58
C PRO A 91 -10.40 17.92 19.52
N GLN A 92 -10.91 19.10 19.14
CA GLN A 92 -10.82 20.27 19.99
C GLN A 92 -11.51 19.98 21.32
N PRO A 93 -10.86 20.20 22.47
CA PRO A 93 -11.54 20.12 23.75
C PRO A 93 -12.66 21.17 23.75
N SER A 94 -13.88 20.70 23.99
CA SER A 94 -15.09 21.53 24.16
C SER A 94 -15.05 22.29 25.48
#